data_AF-A0A929C9R6-F1
#
_entry.id   AF-A0A929C9R6-F1
#
_cell.length_a   1.000
_cell.length_b   1.000
_cell.length_c   1.000
_cell.angle_alpha   90.00
_cell.angle_beta   90.00
_cell.angle_gamma   90.00
#
_symmetry.space_group_name_H-M   'P 1'
#
loop_
_entity.id
_entity.type
_entity.pdbx_description
1 polymer ?
#
loop_
_entity_poly.entity_id
_entity_poly.type
_entity_poly.pdbx_seq_one_letter_code
_entity_poly.pdbx_strand_id
1 'polypeptide(L)' 'TTNNNEPMNQSVNRVAKSWMNGHTEITEPMMNAVEVAIRAYDPCLSCATHALGQMPLEISLYDASNNLIDKKRT' A
#
# COMPACT_ATOMS: atom_id res chain seq x y z
N THR A 1 1.87 6.66 -0.02
CA THR A 1 2.63 5.39 0.00
C THR A 1 2.39 4.56 1.25
N THR A 2 2.48 5.08 2.48
CA THR A 2 2.33 4.27 3.72
C THR A 2 1.04 3.45 3.78
N ASN A 3 -0.12 4.06 3.50
CA ASN A 3 -1.41 3.36 3.45
C ASN A 3 -1.49 2.31 2.32
N ASN A 4 -0.64 2.42 1.30
CA ASN A 4 -0.58 1.49 0.17
C ASN A 4 0.43 0.36 0.39
N ASN A 5 1.15 0.33 1.52
CA ASN A 5 2.17 -0.69 1.75
C ASN A 5 1.57 -2.11 1.76
N GLU A 6 0.44 -2.29 2.43
CA GLU A 6 -0.27 -3.57 2.46
C GLU A 6 -0.78 -4.01 1.08
N PRO A 7 -1.58 -3.22 0.34
CA PRO A 7 -2.03 -3.63 -0.99
C PRO A 7 -0.86 -3.83 -1.97
N MET A 8 0.25 -3.10 -1.82
CA MET A 8 1.45 -3.32 -2.62
C MET A 8 2.10 -4.67 -2.32
N ASN A 9 2.25 -5.05 -1.04
CA ASN A 9 2.75 -6.38 -0.65
C ASN A 9 1.84 -7.51 -1.17
N GLN A 10 0.53 -7.32 -1.13
CA GLN A 10 -0.42 -8.28 -1.70
C GLN A 10 -0.25 -8.42 -3.22
N SER A 11 -0.06 -7.31 -3.93
CA SER A 11 0.20 -7.30 -5.38
C SER A 11 1.50 -8.02 -5.74
N VAL A 12 2.58 -7.78 -4.99
CA VAL A 12 3.86 -8.51 -5.14
C VAL A 12 3.65 -10.01 -4.98
N ASN A 13 2.99 -10.44 -3.89
CA ASN A 13 2.72 -11.85 -3.62
C ASN A 13 1.88 -12.50 -4.73
N ARG A 14 0.85 -11.78 -5.23
CA ARG A 14 0.00 -12.26 -6.31
C ARG A 14 0.77 -12.45 -7.62
N VAL A 15 1.62 -11.49 -8.00
CA VAL A 15 2.43 -11.59 -9.22
C VAL A 15 3.45 -12.71 -9.10
N ALA A 16 4.15 -12.82 -7.97
CA ALA A 16 5.10 -13.91 -7.73
C ALA A 16 4.42 -15.28 -7.85
N LYS A 17 3.27 -15.48 -7.19
CA LYS A 17 2.51 -16.73 -7.30
C LYS A 17 2.05 -17.04 -8.73
N SER A 18 1.71 -16.02 -9.51
CA SER A 18 1.22 -16.19 -10.88
C SER A 18 2.33 -16.44 -11.90
N TRP A 19 3.54 -15.92 -11.66
CA TRP A 19 4.63 -15.95 -12.65
C TRP A 19 5.78 -16.92 -12.28
N MET A 20 5.95 -17.27 -11.00
CA MET A 20 7.11 -18.02 -10.52
C MET A 20 6.77 -19.42 -10.01
N ASN A 21 5.52 -19.68 -9.58
CA ASN A 21 5.14 -21.00 -9.10
C ASN A 21 5.26 -22.06 -10.19
N GLY A 22 5.90 -23.18 -9.87
CA GLY A 22 6.09 -24.30 -10.81
C GLY A 22 7.30 -24.15 -11.74
N HIS A 23 8.03 -23.03 -11.65
CA HIS A 23 9.30 -22.85 -12.36
C HIS A 23 10.48 -23.23 -11.47
N THR A 24 11.47 -23.90 -12.04
CA THR A 24 12.72 -24.27 -11.36
C THR A 24 13.73 -23.12 -11.32
N GLU A 25 13.59 -22.17 -12.24
CA GLU A 25 14.46 -21.01 -12.37
C GLU A 25 13.64 -19.72 -12.42
N ILE A 26 14.17 -18.67 -11.79
CA ILE A 26 13.57 -17.34 -11.81
C ILE A 26 14.26 -16.52 -12.88
N THR A 27 13.48 -16.02 -13.84
CA THR A 27 13.99 -15.26 -14.99
C THR A 27 13.88 -13.76 -14.76
N GLU A 28 14.67 -12.95 -15.49
CA GLU A 28 14.59 -11.49 -15.44
C GLU A 28 13.17 -10.95 -15.74
N PRO A 29 12.44 -11.44 -16.76
CA PRO A 29 11.07 -10.99 -16.99
C PRO A 29 10.11 -11.23 -15.82
N MET A 30 10.30 -12.31 -15.06
CA MET A 30 9.50 -12.59 -13.85
C MET A 30 9.80 -11.59 -12.74
N MET A 31 11.07 -11.19 -12.58
CA MET A 31 11.46 -10.16 -11.60
C MET A 31 10.92 -8.79 -12.02
N ASN A 32 11.04 -8.42 -13.29
CA ASN A 32 10.51 -7.17 -13.80
C ASN A 32 8.97 -7.09 -13.64
N ALA A 33 8.25 -8.20 -13.75
CA ALA A 33 6.81 -8.23 -13.48
C ALA A 33 6.46 -7.81 -12.04
N VAL A 34 7.28 -8.23 -11.06
CA VAL A 34 7.12 -7.81 -9.65
C VAL A 34 7.38 -6.31 -9.49
N GLU A 35 8.41 -5.78 -10.15
CA GLU A 35 8.69 -4.34 -10.11
C GLU A 35 7.60 -3.51 -10.77
N VAL A 36 7.03 -3.97 -11.88
CA VAL A 36 5.89 -3.31 -12.54
C VAL A 36 4.70 -3.22 -11.58
N ALA A 37 4.45 -4.27 -10.79
CA ALA A 37 3.39 -4.25 -9.77
C ALA A 37 3.63 -3.20 -8.69
N ILE A 38 4.89 -2.97 -8.28
CA ILE A 38 5.27 -1.92 -7.34
C ILE A 38 5.12 -0.53 -7.98
N ARG A 39 5.63 -0.34 -9.19
CA ARG A 39 5.58 0.94 -9.94
C ARG A 39 4.16 1.42 -10.20
N ALA A 40 3.19 0.51 -10.34
CA ALA A 40 1.78 0.86 -10.51
C ALA A 40 1.18 1.68 -9.34
N TYR A 41 1.81 1.66 -8.16
CA TYR A 41 1.41 2.46 -7.00
C TYR A 41 2.12 3.81 -6.89
N ASP A 42 3.02 4.14 -7.82
CA ASP A 42 3.90 5.32 -7.77
C ASP A 42 4.50 5.57 -6.37
N PRO A 43 5.26 4.61 -5.80
CA PRO A 43 5.60 4.66 -4.40
C PRO A 43 6.78 5.61 -4.13
N CYS A 44 6.52 6.76 -3.49
CA CYS A 44 7.58 7.46 -2.77
C CYS A 44 7.92 6.73 -1.45
N LEU A 45 8.95 5.86 -1.46
CA LEU A 45 9.36 5.10 -0.27
C LEU A 45 10.00 5.99 0.81
N SER A 46 10.82 6.97 0.42
CA SER A 46 11.43 7.94 1.35
C SER A 46 10.39 8.72 2.17
N CYS A 47 9.27 9.10 1.52
CA CYS A 47 8.15 9.78 2.17
C CYS A 47 7.40 8.84 3.11
N ALA A 48 7.23 7.58 2.70
CA ALA A 48 6.47 6.58 3.44
C ALA A 48 7.10 6.27 4.81
N THR A 49 8.44 6.22 4.85
CA THR A 49 9.23 5.90 6.04
C THR A 49 9.49 7.10 6.94
N HIS A 50 9.58 8.31 6.39
CA HIS A 50 9.73 9.53 7.19
C HIS A 50 8.44 9.91 7.93
N ALA A 51 7.28 9.61 7.36
CA ALA A 51 5.99 10.01 7.92
C ALA A 51 5.34 8.92 8.79
N LEU A 52 6.02 7.77 8.96
CA LEU A 52 5.59 6.67 9.83
C LEU A 52 5.54 7.17 11.28
N GLY A 53 4.33 7.35 11.81
CA GLY A 53 4.08 7.90 13.16
C GLY A 53 3.90 9.42 13.23
N GLN A 54 3.99 10.15 12.12
CA GLN A 54 3.84 11.62 12.08
C GLN A 54 2.61 12.13 11.31
N MET A 55 1.78 11.23 10.78
CA MET A 55 0.52 11.56 10.10
C MET A 55 -0.67 11.03 10.89
N PRO A 56 -1.09 11.72 11.96
CA PRO A 56 -2.21 11.27 12.74
C PRO A 56 -3.51 11.37 11.94
N LEU A 57 -4.22 10.25 11.84
CA LEU A 57 -5.51 10.21 11.16
C LEU A 57 -6.57 10.81 12.07
N GLU A 58 -7.26 11.85 11.61
CA GLU A 58 -8.39 12.45 12.31
C GLU A 58 -9.70 12.09 11.61
N ILE A 59 -10.63 11.51 12.36
CA ILE A 59 -11.97 11.16 11.90
C ILE A 59 -12.97 11.98 12.70
N SER A 60 -13.79 12.75 11.99
CA SER A 60 -14.87 13.56 12.56
C SER A 60 -16.22 13.02 12.07
N LEU A 61 -17.11 12.70 13.01
CA LEU A 61 -18.46 12.19 12.73
C LEU A 61 -19.47 13.32 12.92
N TYR A 62 -20.31 13.56 11.92
CA TYR A 62 -21.34 14.60 11.94
C TYR A 62 -22.75 13.99 11.84
N ASP A 63 -23.73 14.62 12.47
CA ASP A 63 -25.16 14.27 12.32
C ASP A 63 -25.75 14.88 11.04
N ALA A 64 -27.02 14.56 10.76
CA ALA A 64 -27.75 15.08 9.60
C ALA A 64 -27.97 16.61 9.63
N SER A 65 -27.82 17.23 10.80
CA SER A 65 -27.87 18.68 10.98
C SER A 65 -26.48 19.33 10.93
N ASN A 66 -25.45 18.54 10.57
CA ASN A 66 -24.06 18.94 10.48
C ASN A 66 -23.40 19.30 11.83
N ASN A 67 -23.95 18.82 12.95
CA ASN A 67 -23.32 18.94 14.26
C ASN A 67 -22.28 17.84 14.46
N LEU A 68 -21.14 18.17 15.09
CA LEU A 68 -20.09 17.20 15.41
C LEU A 68 -20.54 16.28 16.56
N ILE A 69 -20.64 14.98 16.29
CA ILE A 69 -21.02 13.94 17.26
C ILE A 69 -19.78 13.34 17.93
N ASP A 70 -18.75 13.00 17.16
CA ASP A 70 -17.52 12.37 17.68
C ASP A 70 -16.31 12.81 16.88
N LYS A 71 -15.14 12.77 17.53
CA LYS A 71 -13.84 13.02 16.92
C LYS A 71 -12.80 12.07 17.51
N LYS A 72 -12.09 11.36 16.63
CA LYS A 72 -11.00 10.43 17.00
C LYS A 72 -9.74 10.81 16.25
N ARG A 73 -8.60 10.79 16.95
CA ARG A 73 -7.28 11.04 16.39
C ARG A 73 -6.33 9.96 16.88
N THR A 74 -5.63 9.31 15.96
CA THR A 74 -4.58 8.31 16.24
C THR A 74 -3.23 8.87 15.87
#